data_AF-A0AB35R179-F1
#
_entry.id   AF-A0AB35R179-F1
#
_cell.length_a   1.000
_cell.length_b   1.000
_cell.length_c   1.000
_cell.angle_alpha   90.00
_cell.angle_beta   90.00
_cell.angle_gamma   90.00
#
_symmetry.space_group_name_H-M   'P 1'
#
loop_
_entity.id
_entity.type
_entity.pdbx_description
1 polymer ?
#
loop_
_entity_poly.entity_id
_entity_poly.type
_entity_poly.pdbx_seq_one_letter_code
_entity_poly.pdbx_strand_id
1 'polypeptide(L)'
;MTQEVKWAESLRKKLHGGADSIGNLFVETFHYLALFAIGLITVWAGVSIFIGMLQQPKITVDDILLLFIYLELLAMAGIYFKTNHMPLRFLLYIGVTALIRLLISDVSHHNAPDTGILYVCGGVLLLAVSILVVRYSSSKYPSVKEKTD
;
A
#
# COMPACT_ATOMS: atom_id res chain seq x y z
N MET A 1 51.60 21.31 10.85
CA MET A 1 50.38 20.85 11.57
C MET A 1 49.10 20.92 10.72
N THR A 2 49.17 20.88 9.37
CA THR A 2 48.04 21.17 8.47
C THR A 2 47.72 20.07 7.44
N GLN A 3 48.56 19.03 7.33
CA GLN A 3 48.40 17.97 6.32
C GLN A 3 47.64 16.75 6.86
N GLU A 4 47.86 16.38 8.13
CA GLU A 4 47.17 15.28 8.83
C GLU A 4 45.66 15.51 8.95
N VAL A 5 45.23 16.76 9.19
CA VAL A 5 43.82 17.12 9.39
C VAL A 5 43.01 17.00 8.09
N LYS A 6 43.60 17.37 6.94
CA LYS A 6 42.96 17.26 5.62
C LYS A 6 42.74 15.80 5.19
N TRP A 7 43.65 14.90 5.55
CA TRP A 7 43.53 13.49 5.20
C TRP A 7 42.38 12.82 5.96
N ALA A 8 42.24 13.11 7.26
CA ALA A 8 41.15 12.61 8.10
C ALA A 8 39.76 13.10 7.64
N GLU A 9 39.63 14.36 7.22
CA GLU A 9 38.37 14.88 6.66
C GLU A 9 37.99 14.20 5.33
N SER A 10 38.97 13.92 4.47
CA SER A 10 38.72 13.26 3.18
C SER A 10 38.27 11.79 3.34
N LEU A 11 38.81 11.08 4.32
CA LEU A 11 38.39 9.72 4.68
C LEU A 11 36.98 9.71 5.26
N ARG A 12 36.64 10.67 6.12
CA ARG A 12 35.30 10.80 6.71
C ARG A 12 34.23 11.10 5.66
N LYS A 13 34.56 11.89 4.63
CA LYS A 13 33.67 12.18 3.48
C LYS A 13 33.47 10.95 2.58
N LYS A 14 34.52 10.17 2.30
CA LYS A 14 34.43 8.92 1.52
C LYS A 14 33.69 7.81 2.27
N LEU A 15 33.83 7.73 3.59
CA LEU A 15 33.12 6.78 4.45
C LEU A 15 31.61 7.07 4.54
N HIS A 16 31.19 8.34 4.63
CA HIS A 16 29.76 8.69 4.61
C HIS A 16 29.11 8.31 3.27
N GLY A 17 29.74 8.67 2.13
CA GLY A 17 29.19 8.32 0.82
C GLY A 17 29.08 6.80 0.59
N GLY A 18 30.04 6.01 1.10
CA GLY A 18 29.98 4.55 1.03
C GLY A 18 28.91 3.94 1.94
N ALA A 19 28.77 4.43 3.17
CA ALA A 19 27.76 3.94 4.12
C ALA A 19 26.33 4.29 3.68
N ASP A 20 26.12 5.50 3.16
CA ASP A 20 24.81 5.94 2.68
C ASP A 20 24.37 5.14 1.44
N SER A 21 25.30 4.86 0.52
CA SER A 21 25.01 4.08 -0.69
C SER A 21 24.72 2.61 -0.38
N ILE A 22 25.48 1.99 0.53
CA ILE A 22 25.22 0.62 0.99
C ILE A 22 23.88 0.56 1.74
N GLY A 23 23.61 1.51 2.63
CA GLY A 23 22.35 1.57 3.36
C GLY A 23 21.15 1.66 2.42
N ASN A 24 21.21 2.54 1.42
CA ASN A 24 20.14 2.69 0.44
C ASN A 24 19.92 1.40 -0.38
N LEU A 25 21.00 0.74 -0.82
CA LEU A 25 20.92 -0.51 -1.59
C LEU A 25 20.31 -1.66 -0.77
N PHE A 26 20.66 -1.79 0.51
CA PHE A 26 20.06 -2.80 1.39
C PHE A 26 18.58 -2.55 1.63
N VAL A 27 18.19 -1.30 1.90
CA VAL A 27 16.78 -0.92 2.09
C VAL A 27 15.98 -1.20 0.83
N GLU A 28 16.49 -0.81 -0.33
CA GLU A 28 15.84 -1.04 -1.62
C GLU A 28 15.68 -2.54 -1.93
N THR A 29 16.73 -3.33 -1.70
CA THR A 29 16.69 -4.79 -1.88
C THR A 29 15.66 -5.45 -0.96
N PHE A 30 15.65 -5.07 0.33
CA PHE A 30 14.68 -5.60 1.28
C PHE A 30 13.25 -5.24 0.89
N HIS A 31 13.06 -4.02 0.39
CA HIS A 31 11.78 -3.54 -0.08
C HIS A 31 11.24 -4.38 -1.25
N TYR A 32 12.08 -4.65 -2.26
CA TYR A 32 11.71 -5.51 -3.39
C TYR A 32 11.40 -6.93 -2.97
N LEU A 33 12.19 -7.49 -2.05
CA LEU A 33 11.99 -8.84 -1.55
C LEU A 33 10.66 -8.95 -0.78
N ALA A 34 10.36 -7.99 0.09
CA ALA A 34 9.12 -7.94 0.85
C ALA A 34 7.90 -7.86 -0.09
N LEU A 35 7.97 -7.00 -1.10
CA LEU A 35 6.90 -6.86 -2.08
C LEU A 35 6.70 -8.14 -2.90
N PHE A 36 7.80 -8.78 -3.32
CA PHE A 36 7.73 -10.05 -4.03
C PHE A 36 7.04 -11.13 -3.19
N ALA A 37 7.39 -11.22 -1.90
CA ALA A 37 6.78 -12.15 -0.96
C ALA A 37 5.26 -11.87 -0.80
N ILE A 38 4.86 -10.60 -0.63
CA ILE A 38 3.44 -10.22 -0.54
C ILE A 38 2.70 -10.60 -1.83
N GLY A 39 3.27 -10.32 -3.00
CA GLY A 39 2.69 -10.70 -4.29
C GLY A 39 2.49 -12.21 -4.41
N LEU A 40 3.49 -13.01 -4.07
CA LEU A 40 3.39 -14.48 -4.09
C LEU A 40 2.32 -15.01 -3.15
N ILE A 41 2.30 -14.54 -1.90
CA ILE A 41 1.28 -14.94 -0.91
C ILE A 41 -0.12 -14.55 -1.41
N THR A 42 -0.26 -13.39 -2.06
CA THR A 42 -1.54 -12.91 -2.60
C THR A 42 -2.04 -13.81 -3.73
N VAL A 43 -1.16 -14.21 -4.66
CA VAL A 43 -1.50 -15.17 -5.73
C VAL A 43 -1.91 -16.51 -5.12
N TRP A 44 -1.12 -17.02 -4.17
CA TRP A 44 -1.40 -18.28 -3.50
C TRP A 44 -2.75 -18.27 -2.78
N ALA A 45 -3.04 -17.21 -2.02
CA ALA A 45 -4.31 -17.02 -1.34
C ALA A 45 -5.48 -16.97 -2.33
N GLY A 46 -5.35 -16.19 -3.41
CA GLY A 46 -6.40 -16.10 -4.45
C GLY A 46 -6.69 -17.45 -5.11
N VAL A 47 -5.65 -18.22 -5.44
CA VAL A 47 -5.81 -19.58 -5.99
C VAL A 47 -6.46 -20.52 -4.98
N SER A 48 -6.02 -20.49 -3.72
CA SER A 48 -6.59 -21.31 -2.65
C SER A 48 -8.08 -21.03 -2.43
N ILE A 49 -8.47 -19.75 -2.42
CA ILE A 49 -9.87 -19.32 -2.30
C ILE A 49 -10.67 -19.81 -3.51
N PHE A 50 -10.15 -19.60 -4.72
CA PHE A 50 -10.80 -20.03 -5.95
C PHE A 50 -11.06 -21.54 -5.97
N ILE A 51 -10.08 -22.37 -5.59
CA ILE A 51 -10.27 -23.83 -5.47
C ILE A 51 -11.33 -24.15 -4.40
N GLY A 52 -11.29 -23.47 -3.25
CA GLY A 52 -12.30 -23.64 -2.21
C GLY A 52 -13.72 -23.31 -2.68
N MET A 53 -13.89 -22.26 -3.48
CA MET A 53 -15.17 -21.87 -4.07
C MET A 53 -15.70 -22.92 -5.05
N LEU A 54 -14.84 -23.57 -5.83
CA LEU A 54 -15.24 -24.63 -6.76
C LEU A 54 -15.74 -25.89 -6.05
N GLN A 55 -15.33 -26.11 -4.80
CA GLN A 55 -15.77 -27.23 -3.97
C GLN A 55 -17.10 -26.94 -3.24
N GLN A 56 -17.51 -25.67 -3.18
CA GLN A 56 -18.75 -25.26 -2.55
C GLN A 56 -19.94 -25.46 -3.51
N PRO A 57 -21.11 -25.93 -3.01
CA PRO A 57 -22.29 -26.14 -3.85
C PRO A 57 -22.94 -24.83 -4.33
N LYS A 58 -22.64 -23.70 -3.68
CA LYS A 58 -23.09 -22.36 -4.07
C LYS A 58 -21.97 -21.37 -3.83
N ILE A 59 -21.70 -20.55 -4.83
CA ILE A 59 -20.75 -19.43 -4.73
C ILE A 59 -21.52 -18.21 -4.23
N THR A 60 -21.03 -17.57 -3.17
CA THR A 60 -21.60 -16.33 -2.65
C THR A 60 -20.96 -15.10 -3.31
N VAL A 61 -21.65 -13.96 -3.24
CA VAL A 61 -21.10 -12.69 -3.72
C VAL A 61 -19.86 -12.29 -2.91
N ASP A 62 -19.84 -12.60 -1.62
CA ASP A 62 -18.73 -12.33 -0.71
C ASP A 62 -17.44 -13.03 -1.14
N ASP A 63 -17.54 -14.29 -1.57
CA ASP A 63 -16.39 -15.06 -2.04
C ASP A 63 -15.77 -14.43 -3.31
N ILE A 64 -16.63 -13.97 -4.23
CA ILE A 64 -16.19 -13.28 -5.47
C ILE A 64 -15.56 -11.93 -5.13
N LEU A 65 -16.16 -11.17 -4.22
CA LEU A 65 -15.63 -9.90 -3.73
C LEU A 65 -14.29 -10.11 -3.02
N LEU A 66 -14.11 -11.20 -2.27
CA LEU A 66 -12.84 -11.53 -1.63
C LEU A 66 -11.75 -11.85 -2.66
N LEU A 67 -12.07 -12.63 -3.70
CA LEU A 67 -11.14 -12.90 -4.80
C LEU A 67 -10.71 -11.61 -5.51
N PHE A 68 -11.64 -10.68 -5.73
CA PHE A 68 -11.33 -9.40 -6.34
C PHE A 68 -10.37 -8.58 -5.43
N ILE A 69 -10.31 -8.76 -4.10
CA ILE A 69 -9.42 -8.01 -3.19
C ILE A 69 -8.00 -8.48 -3.44
N TYR A 70 -7.83 -9.80 -3.52
CA TYR A 70 -6.53 -10.38 -3.83
C TYR A 70 -6.04 -9.97 -5.21
N LEU A 71 -6.91 -9.94 -6.22
CA LEU A 71 -6.54 -9.46 -7.56
C LEU A 71 -6.14 -7.97 -7.55
N GLU A 72 -6.84 -7.13 -6.80
CA GLU A 72 -6.51 -5.71 -6.68
C GLU A 72 -5.16 -5.50 -5.97
N LEU A 73 -4.94 -6.21 -4.86
CA LEU A 73 -3.69 -6.16 -4.10
C LEU A 73 -2.52 -6.65 -4.95
N LEU A 74 -2.72 -7.72 -5.74
CA LEU A 74 -1.75 -8.22 -6.71
C LEU A 74 -1.45 -7.20 -7.82
N ALA A 75 -2.47 -6.55 -8.39
CA ALA A 75 -2.29 -5.53 -9.42
C ALA A 75 -1.48 -4.34 -8.89
N MET A 76 -1.75 -3.89 -7.65
CA MET A 76 -0.98 -2.82 -7.02
C MET A 76 0.47 -3.24 -6.73
N ALA A 77 0.71 -4.46 -6.26
CA ALA A 77 2.06 -5.00 -6.12
C ALA A 77 2.80 -5.05 -7.47
N GLY A 78 2.12 -5.41 -8.55
CA GLY A 78 2.68 -5.38 -9.91
C GLY A 78 3.00 -3.97 -10.41
N ILE A 79 2.12 -2.99 -10.17
CA ILE A 79 2.37 -1.57 -10.51
C ILE A 79 3.55 -1.02 -9.70
N TYR A 80 3.68 -1.42 -8.44
CA TYR A 80 4.80 -1.04 -7.61
C TYR A 80 6.14 -1.47 -8.24
N PHE A 81 6.25 -2.72 -8.68
CA PHE A 81 7.47 -3.22 -9.34
C PHE A 81 7.88 -2.36 -10.54
N LYS A 82 6.90 -1.83 -11.30
CA LYS A 82 7.19 -0.93 -12.42
C LYS A 82 7.56 0.50 -12.01
N THR A 83 7.09 0.97 -10.86
CA THR A 83 7.15 2.40 -10.52
C THR A 83 8.19 2.73 -9.43
N ASN A 84 8.83 1.74 -8.80
CA ASN A 84 9.95 1.89 -7.83
C ASN A 84 9.66 2.77 -6.59
N HIS A 85 8.44 3.27 -6.43
CA HIS A 85 8.07 4.21 -5.38
C HIS A 85 6.92 3.61 -4.59
N MET A 86 6.92 3.74 -3.25
CA MET A 86 5.73 3.49 -2.41
C MET A 86 4.96 4.79 -2.28
N PRO A 87 4.08 5.16 -3.23
CA PRO A 87 3.14 6.22 -2.94
C PRO A 87 2.17 5.67 -1.90
N LEU A 88 2.08 6.37 -0.77
CA LEU A 88 1.01 6.28 0.22
C LEU A 88 -0.39 6.22 -0.42
N ARG A 89 -0.51 6.74 -1.65
CA ARG A 89 -1.68 6.68 -2.51
C ARG A 89 -2.18 5.25 -2.79
N PHE A 90 -1.29 4.26 -2.98
CA PHE A 90 -1.72 2.87 -3.18
C PHE A 90 -2.38 2.31 -1.91
N LEU A 91 -1.80 2.56 -0.73
CA LEU A 91 -2.36 2.11 0.54
C LEU A 91 -3.76 2.70 0.78
N LEU A 92 -3.95 3.97 0.45
CA LEU A 92 -5.27 4.61 0.55
C LEU A 92 -6.29 3.99 -0.40
N TYR A 93 -5.90 3.64 -1.63
CA TYR A 93 -6.80 2.94 -2.56
C TYR A 93 -7.22 1.57 -2.04
N ILE A 94 -6.29 0.79 -1.48
CA ILE A 94 -6.61 -0.51 -0.85
C ILE A 94 -7.65 -0.33 0.26
N GLY A 95 -7.48 0.68 1.12
CA GLY A 95 -8.42 0.97 2.20
C GLY A 95 -9.82 1.31 1.70
N VAL A 96 -9.93 2.13 0.64
CA VAL A 96 -11.21 2.48 0.03
C VAL A 96 -11.89 1.26 -0.58
N THR A 97 -11.17 0.52 -1.40
CA THR A 97 -11.80 -0.59 -2.12
C THR A 97 -12.16 -1.74 -1.17
N ALA A 98 -11.37 -1.97 -0.11
CA ALA A 98 -11.74 -2.92 0.96
C ALA A 98 -13.03 -2.49 1.67
N LEU A 99 -13.17 -1.21 2.03
CA LEU A 99 -14.39 -0.68 2.65
C LEU A 99 -15.62 -0.79 1.75
N ILE A 100 -15.48 -0.44 0.47
CA ILE A 100 -16.60 -0.51 -0.49
C ILE A 100 -17.07 -1.96 -0.62
N ARG A 101 -16.18 -2.94 -0.60
CA ARG A 101 -16.58 -4.36 -0.69
C ARG A 101 -17.26 -4.85 0.58
N LEU A 102 -16.77 -4.43 1.75
CA LEU A 102 -17.46 -4.71 3.01
C LEU A 102 -18.89 -4.16 2.99
N LEU A 103 -19.10 -2.96 2.44
CA LEU A 103 -20.44 -2.39 2.23
C LEU A 103 -21.29 -3.26 1.30
N ILE A 104 -20.76 -3.67 0.14
CA ILE A 104 -21.51 -4.48 -0.83
C ILE A 104 -21.90 -5.85 -0.23
N SER A 105 -20.98 -6.48 0.50
CA SER A 105 -21.20 -7.75 1.20
C SER A 105 -22.29 -7.63 2.27
N ASP A 106 -22.24 -6.58 3.09
CA ASP A 106 -23.20 -6.32 4.17
C ASP A 106 -24.61 -6.02 3.62
N VAL A 107 -24.68 -5.20 2.55
CA VAL A 107 -25.93 -4.89 1.84
C VAL A 107 -26.53 -6.13 1.16
N SER A 108 -25.70 -7.04 0.64
CA SER A 108 -26.18 -8.24 -0.05
C SER A 108 -26.76 -9.30 0.90
N HIS A 109 -26.39 -9.28 2.19
CA HIS A 109 -26.87 -10.25 3.19
C HIS A 109 -28.11 -9.78 3.96
N HIS A 110 -28.33 -8.46 4.09
CA HIS A 110 -29.43 -7.90 4.87
C HIS A 110 -30.52 -7.31 3.96
N ASN A 111 -31.54 -8.12 3.63
CA ASN A 111 -32.70 -7.73 2.82
C ASN A 111 -33.72 -6.82 3.55
N ALA A 112 -33.48 -6.46 4.81
CA ALA A 112 -34.32 -5.53 5.57
C ALA A 112 -33.55 -4.21 5.79
N PRO A 113 -34.23 -3.05 5.82
CA PRO A 113 -33.59 -1.77 6.09
C PRO A 113 -33.08 -1.74 7.53
N ASP A 114 -31.90 -2.29 7.75
CA ASP A 114 -31.21 -2.28 9.03
C ASP A 114 -30.32 -1.04 9.15
N THR A 115 -30.21 -0.57 10.38
CA THR A 115 -29.37 0.56 10.79
C THR A 115 -27.90 0.33 10.46
N GLY A 116 -27.45 -0.93 10.32
CA GLY A 116 -26.10 -1.34 9.93
C GLY A 116 -25.65 -0.73 8.60
N ILE A 117 -26.48 -0.75 7.56
CA ILE A 117 -26.16 -0.19 6.23
C ILE A 117 -25.87 1.32 6.34
N LEU A 118 -26.58 2.03 7.22
CA LEU A 118 -26.37 3.46 7.45
C LEU A 118 -25.01 3.73 8.10
N TYR A 119 -24.58 2.89 9.06
CA TYR A 119 -23.26 2.98 9.67
C TYR A 119 -22.13 2.70 8.66
N VAL A 120 -22.29 1.70 7.80
CA VAL A 120 -21.27 1.39 6.79
C VAL A 120 -21.21 2.50 5.73
N CYS A 121 -22.35 3.03 5.28
CA CYS A 121 -22.38 4.20 4.40
C CYS A 121 -21.72 5.43 5.05
N GLY A 122 -22.00 5.68 6.33
CA GLY A 122 -21.35 6.73 7.11
C GLY A 122 -19.83 6.53 7.24
N GLY A 123 -19.38 5.30 7.43
CA GLY A 123 -17.96 4.93 7.46
C GLY A 123 -17.26 5.19 6.14
N VAL A 124 -17.87 4.82 5.01
CA VAL A 124 -17.34 5.12 3.66
C VAL A 124 -17.28 6.63 3.43
N LEU A 125 -18.30 7.39 3.84
CA LEU A 125 -18.30 8.86 3.77
C LEU A 125 -17.16 9.47 4.60
N LEU A 126 -16.98 9.02 5.84
CA LEU A 126 -15.89 9.48 6.72
C LEU A 126 -14.51 9.17 6.14
N LEU A 127 -14.33 7.98 5.54
CA LEU A 127 -13.07 7.60 4.91
C LEU A 127 -12.81 8.41 3.64
N ALA A 128 -13.83 8.66 2.82
CA ALA A 128 -13.73 9.54 1.65
C ALA A 128 -13.33 10.98 2.05
N VAL A 129 -13.92 11.52 3.11
CA VAL A 129 -13.54 12.84 3.67
C VAL A 129 -12.11 12.81 4.20
N SER A 130 -11.71 11.77 4.91
CA SER A 130 -10.33 11.64 5.42
C SER A 130 -9.31 11.65 4.29
N ILE A 131 -9.59 10.94 3.20
CA ILE A 131 -8.71 10.91 2.02
C ILE A 131 -8.68 12.27 1.32
N LEU A 132 -9.82 12.97 1.25
CA LEU A 132 -9.88 14.32 0.72
C LEU A 132 -8.99 15.28 1.53
N VAL A 133 -9.06 15.19 2.86
CA VAL A 133 -8.24 16.01 3.78
C VAL A 133 -6.75 15.70 3.61
N VAL A 134 -6.36 14.43 3.58
CA VAL A 134 -4.97 14.02 3.36
C VAL A 134 -4.45 14.50 2.01
N ARG A 135 -5.26 14.35 0.95
CA ARG A 135 -4.91 14.82 -0.40
C ARG A 135 -4.78 16.34 -0.46
N TYR A 136 -5.67 17.07 0.20
CA TYR A 136 -5.63 18.53 0.26
C TYR A 136 -4.41 19.03 1.06
N SER A 137 -4.12 18.41 2.21
CA SER A 137 -2.94 18.73 3.03
C SER A 137 -1.63 18.49 2.27
N SER A 138 -1.52 17.34 1.60
CA SER A 138 -0.35 17.02 0.77
C SER A 138 -0.17 17.95 -0.43
N SER A 139 -1.26 18.52 -0.96
CA SER A 139 -1.18 19.50 -2.06
C SER A 139 -0.81 20.91 -1.59
N LYS A 140 -1.08 21.25 -0.32
CA LYS A 140 -0.91 22.61 0.22
C LYS A 140 0.42 22.81 0.94
N TYR A 141 1.08 21.74 1.40
CA TYR A 141 2.40 21.77 2.03
C TYR A 141 3.38 20.81 1.33
N PRO A 142 3.91 21.15 0.14
CA PRO A 142 5.03 20.41 -0.44
C PRO A 142 6.25 20.58 0.47
N SER A 143 6.78 19.49 1.04
CA SER A 143 8.00 19.52 1.86
C SER A 143 9.25 19.59 1.00
N VAL A 144 9.37 20.65 0.20
CA VAL A 144 10.62 21.05 -0.42
C VAL A 144 10.82 22.52 -0.06
N LYS A 145 11.49 22.75 1.08
CA LYS A 145 12.38 23.90 1.17
C LYS A 145 13.61 23.49 0.39
N GLU A 146 13.63 23.81 -0.89
CA GLU A 146 14.85 23.86 -1.67
C GLU A 146 15.69 24.98 -1.04
N LYS A 147 16.59 24.58 -0.14
CA LYS A 147 17.76 25.40 0.17
C LYS A 147 18.77 25.08 -0.92
N THR A 148 18.79 25.90 -1.95
CA THR A 148 20.01 26.12 -2.73
C THR A 148 20.12 27.61 -3.00
N ASP A 149 21.32 28.11 -2.76
CA ASP A 149 21.76 29.50 -2.60
C ASP A 149 21.49 30.43 -3.79
#